data_AF-A0A0G1JQT8-F1
#
_entry.id   AF-A0A0G1JQT8-F1
#
_cell.length_a   1.000
_cell.length_b   1.000
_cell.length_c   1.000
_cell.angle_alpha   90.00
_cell.angle_beta   90.00
_cell.angle_gamma   90.00
#
_symmetry.space_group_name_H-M   'P 1'
#
loop_
_entity.id
_entity.type
_entity.pdbx_description
1 polymer ?
#
loop_
_entity_poly.entity_id
_entity_poly.type
_entity_poly.pdbx_seq_one_letter_code
_entity_poly.pdbx_strand_id
1 'polypeptide(L)'
;NFLYTKKSFEINGGYPENHGFDTQTFGLRFLSNGHKAYVCLGTFYFHRRSKVAGSYFMRECAEGRLSFNIYLMYEEIIHLFSDDLIRKIFNYDIIGNNILGLENLSTLISNFFTKKGEHDFFIKNYKTFIKRQSPEAYAQDARNSDRDGFTKKIMEAIYNYKSGAYDKAFDLYSDLTASHPNSKLLYVNMLRSLLCKNGFGPRQSNDYVFQIFQSQKPKSRFLLLADKVDRLFKKLWK
;
A
#
# COMPACT_ATOMS: atom_id res chain seq x y z
N ASN A 1 -22.14 -0.78 6.95
CA ASN A 1 -22.19 -2.02 6.14
C ASN A 1 -22.21 -1.66 4.67
N PHE A 2 -21.50 -2.44 3.87
CA PHE A 2 -21.47 -2.32 2.42
C PHE A 2 -22.17 -3.56 1.84
N LEU A 3 -23.29 -3.36 1.15
CA LEU A 3 -24.05 -4.45 0.53
C LEU A 3 -23.60 -4.59 -0.92
N TYR A 4 -23.29 -5.81 -1.35
CA TYR A 4 -22.80 -6.11 -2.69
C TYR A 4 -23.33 -7.47 -3.15
N THR A 5 -23.36 -7.69 -4.46
CA THR A 5 -23.71 -8.99 -5.04
C THR A 5 -22.49 -9.93 -4.97
N LYS A 6 -22.74 -11.25 -4.90
CA LYS A 6 -21.67 -12.27 -4.96
C LYS A 6 -20.79 -12.10 -6.21
N LYS A 7 -21.42 -11.89 -7.38
CA LYS A 7 -20.71 -11.61 -8.63
C LYS A 7 -19.77 -10.41 -8.51
N SER A 8 -20.22 -9.33 -7.87
CA SER A 8 -19.35 -8.17 -7.64
C SER A 8 -18.20 -8.51 -6.69
N PHE A 9 -18.44 -9.30 -5.64
CA PHE A 9 -17.38 -9.71 -4.72
C PHE A 9 -16.26 -10.49 -5.43
N GLU A 10 -16.66 -11.46 -6.27
CA GLU A 10 -15.75 -12.32 -7.03
C GLU A 10 -14.92 -11.54 -8.06
N ILE A 11 -15.56 -10.65 -8.84
CA ILE A 11 -14.86 -9.80 -9.83
C ILE A 11 -13.81 -8.90 -9.17
N ASN A 12 -14.04 -8.49 -7.93
CA ASN A 12 -13.14 -7.62 -7.19
C ASN A 12 -12.11 -8.40 -6.33
N GLY A 13 -12.00 -9.72 -6.50
CA GLY A 13 -11.00 -10.54 -5.81
C GLY A 13 -11.21 -10.67 -4.30
N GLY A 14 -12.44 -10.47 -3.83
CA GLY A 14 -12.82 -10.60 -2.42
C GLY A 14 -12.12 -9.61 -1.47
N TYR A 15 -12.06 -9.96 -0.18
CA TYR A 15 -11.32 -9.19 0.81
C TYR A 15 -9.82 -9.48 0.72
N PRO A 16 -8.94 -8.47 0.93
CA PRO A 16 -7.52 -8.73 1.03
C PRO A 16 -7.20 -9.51 2.30
N GLU A 17 -6.23 -10.42 2.19
CA GLU A 17 -5.79 -11.24 3.32
C GLU A 17 -4.47 -10.77 3.93
N ASN A 18 -3.83 -9.75 3.33
CA ASN A 18 -2.46 -9.34 3.65
C ASN A 18 -2.37 -8.12 4.60
N HIS A 19 -3.49 -7.52 5.02
CA HIS A 19 -3.51 -6.39 5.95
C HIS A 19 -4.88 -6.21 6.61
N GLY A 20 -4.97 -5.31 7.60
CA GLY A 20 -6.21 -5.15 8.37
C GLY A 20 -7.32 -4.32 7.72
N PHE A 21 -7.06 -3.53 6.69
CA PHE A 21 -8.07 -2.65 6.09
C PHE A 21 -8.89 -3.34 4.99
N ASP A 22 -9.50 -4.48 5.33
CA ASP A 22 -10.19 -5.37 4.40
C ASP A 22 -11.35 -4.71 3.65
N THR A 23 -12.26 -4.09 4.38
CA THR A 23 -13.51 -3.52 3.87
C THR A 23 -13.23 -2.26 3.06
N GLN A 24 -12.29 -1.43 3.52
CA GLN A 24 -11.86 -0.23 2.80
C GLN A 24 -11.19 -0.60 1.48
N THR A 25 -10.35 -1.63 1.49
CA THR A 25 -9.65 -2.08 0.28
C THR A 25 -10.60 -2.73 -0.70
N PHE A 26 -11.54 -3.55 -0.23
CA PHE A 26 -12.61 -4.05 -1.09
C PHE A 26 -13.43 -2.91 -1.72
N GLY A 27 -13.81 -1.90 -0.93
CA GLY A 27 -14.49 -0.71 -1.43
C GLY A 27 -13.67 0.06 -2.47
N LEU A 28 -12.35 0.15 -2.28
CA LEU A 28 -11.44 0.78 -3.21
C LEU A 28 -11.37 0.00 -4.53
N ARG A 29 -11.14 -1.32 -4.48
CA ARG A 29 -11.18 -2.20 -5.66
C ARG A 29 -12.51 -2.06 -6.40
N PHE A 30 -13.62 -2.11 -5.67
CA PHE A 30 -14.97 -1.97 -6.21
C PHE A 30 -15.12 -0.68 -7.03
N LEU A 31 -14.72 0.46 -6.48
CA LEU A 31 -14.80 1.75 -7.19
C LEU A 31 -13.79 1.82 -8.34
N SER A 32 -12.57 1.31 -8.14
CA SER A 32 -11.52 1.27 -9.15
C SER A 32 -11.80 0.32 -10.31
N ASN A 33 -12.77 -0.58 -10.16
CA ASN A 33 -13.28 -1.44 -11.22
C ASN A 33 -14.50 -0.84 -11.94
N GLY A 34 -14.80 0.44 -11.70
CA GLY A 34 -15.84 1.21 -12.39
C GLY A 34 -17.24 1.00 -11.83
N HIS A 35 -17.39 0.28 -10.72
CA HIS A 35 -18.68 0.16 -10.05
C HIS A 35 -19.06 1.47 -9.34
N LYS A 36 -20.36 1.62 -9.06
CA LYS A 36 -20.92 2.77 -8.35
C LYS A 36 -21.44 2.33 -6.99
N ALA A 37 -21.10 3.08 -5.95
CA ALA A 37 -21.65 2.90 -4.62
C ALA A 37 -22.74 3.96 -4.37
N TYR A 38 -23.83 3.55 -3.71
CA TYR A 38 -24.95 4.42 -3.39
C TYR A 38 -25.24 4.34 -1.89
N VAL A 39 -25.69 5.44 -1.31
CA VAL A 39 -26.20 5.48 0.06
C VAL A 39 -27.72 5.30 0.01
N CYS A 40 -28.24 4.22 0.59
CA CYS A 40 -29.67 3.98 0.68
C CYS A 40 -30.24 4.73 1.89
N LEU A 41 -30.85 5.89 1.63
CA LEU A 41 -31.53 6.68 2.67
C LEU A 41 -32.65 5.87 3.31
N GLY A 42 -32.87 6.06 4.61
CA GLY A 42 -33.87 5.32 5.38
C GLY A 42 -33.46 3.89 5.79
N THR A 43 -32.27 3.43 5.40
CA THR A 43 -31.71 2.17 5.91
C THR A 43 -30.88 2.42 7.17
N PHE A 44 -31.11 1.63 8.21
CA PHE A 44 -30.36 1.69 9.46
C PHE A 44 -29.66 0.37 9.74
N TYR A 45 -28.45 0.47 10.28
CA TYR A 45 -27.69 -0.68 10.75
C TYR A 45 -27.15 -0.42 12.15
N PHE A 46 -27.50 -1.29 13.09
CA PHE A 46 -26.97 -1.24 14.44
C PHE A 46 -25.63 -1.97 14.49
N HIS A 47 -24.54 -1.19 14.55
CA HIS A 47 -23.20 -1.75 14.63
C HIS A 47 -22.88 -2.17 16.08
N ARG A 48 -22.63 -3.46 16.29
CA ARG A 48 -22.18 -3.97 17.59
C ARG A 48 -20.79 -3.40 17.90
N ARG A 49 -20.70 -2.60 18.96
CA ARG A 49 -19.42 -2.10 19.48
C ARG A 49 -19.00 -2.93 20.68
N SER A 50 -17.81 -3.52 20.64
CA SER A 50 -17.19 -4.08 21.84
C SER A 50 -16.73 -2.92 22.72
N LYS A 51 -17.17 -2.90 23.98
CA LYS A 51 -16.69 -1.91 24.97
C LYS A 51 -15.23 -2.18 25.39
N VAL A 52 -14.79 -3.43 25.32
CA VAL A 52 -13.48 -3.87 25.82
C VAL A 52 -12.41 -3.87 24.72
N ALA A 53 -12.71 -4.44 23.56
CA ALA A 53 -11.70 -4.68 22.51
C ALA A 53 -11.64 -3.58 21.43
N GLY A 54 -12.49 -2.55 21.52
CA GLY A 54 -12.65 -1.55 20.47
C GLY A 54 -13.14 -2.14 19.13
N SER A 55 -13.24 -1.29 18.09
CA SER A 55 -13.42 -1.79 16.74
C SER A 55 -12.11 -2.37 16.20
N TYR A 56 -12.21 -3.22 15.18
CA TYR A 56 -11.04 -3.74 14.47
C TYR A 56 -10.07 -2.62 14.05
N PHE A 57 -10.62 -1.56 13.43
CA PHE A 57 -9.88 -0.35 13.06
C PHE A 57 -9.15 0.29 14.25
N MET A 58 -9.80 0.39 15.42
CA MET A 58 -9.15 0.97 16.60
C MET A 58 -7.97 0.13 17.08
N ARG A 59 -8.03 -1.20 16.94
CA ARG A 59 -6.90 -2.08 17.29
C ARG A 59 -5.72 -1.90 16.35
N GLU A 60 -5.95 -1.91 15.03
CA GLU A 60 -4.91 -1.62 14.04
C GLU A 60 -4.26 -0.25 14.28
N CYS A 61 -5.06 0.77 14.61
CA CYS A 61 -4.55 2.09 14.98
C CYS A 61 -3.72 2.07 16.27
N ALA A 62 -4.18 1.37 17.30
CA ALA A 62 -3.47 1.24 18.58
C ALA A 62 -2.16 0.46 18.44
N GLU A 63 -2.13 -0.53 17.55
CA GLU A 63 -0.92 -1.22 17.13
C GLU A 63 -0.02 -0.35 16.27
N GLY A 64 -0.45 0.85 15.85
CA GLY A 64 0.32 1.73 14.99
C GLY A 64 0.48 1.19 13.58
N ARG A 65 -0.53 0.52 13.02
CA ARG A 65 -0.56 -0.04 11.65
C ARG A 65 -1.32 0.84 10.64
N LEU A 66 -1.92 1.94 11.08
CA LEU A 66 -2.74 2.84 10.26
C LEU A 66 -2.13 3.19 8.89
N SER A 67 -1.03 3.94 8.83
CA SER A 67 -0.37 4.37 7.59
C SER A 67 0.20 3.20 6.78
N PHE A 68 0.63 2.13 7.45
CA PHE A 68 1.08 0.92 6.77
C PHE A 68 -0.07 0.21 6.04
N ASN A 69 -1.21 0.01 6.70
CA ASN A 69 -2.42 -0.55 6.08
C ASN A 69 -2.98 0.37 4.99
N ILE A 70 -2.98 1.69 5.20
CA ILE A 70 -3.38 2.67 4.18
C ILE A 70 -2.49 2.55 2.93
N TYR A 71 -1.18 2.41 3.12
CA TYR A 71 -0.27 2.20 2.01
C TYR A 71 -0.62 0.92 1.24
N LEU A 72 -0.78 -0.21 1.93
CA LEU A 72 -1.09 -1.49 1.30
C LEU A 72 -2.40 -1.44 0.52
N MET A 73 -3.42 -0.75 1.05
CA MET A 73 -4.66 -0.49 0.34
C MET A 73 -4.43 0.33 -0.94
N TYR A 74 -3.70 1.43 -0.86
CA TYR A 74 -3.47 2.31 -2.02
C TYR A 74 -2.48 1.74 -3.03
N GLU A 75 -1.56 0.86 -2.63
CA GLU A 75 -0.67 0.10 -3.51
C GLU A 75 -1.46 -0.66 -4.60
N GLU A 76 -2.71 -1.01 -4.34
CA GLU A 76 -3.58 -1.70 -5.31
C GLU A 76 -3.92 -0.85 -6.53
N ILE A 77 -4.06 0.46 -6.32
CA ILE A 77 -4.53 1.41 -7.33
C ILE A 77 -3.49 2.48 -7.65
N ILE A 78 -2.29 2.34 -7.10
CA ILE A 78 -1.23 3.35 -7.17
C ILE A 78 -0.84 3.70 -8.61
N HIS A 79 -1.07 2.77 -9.54
CA HIS A 79 -0.89 2.95 -10.97
C HIS A 79 -1.81 4.03 -11.60
N LEU A 80 -2.90 4.39 -10.92
CA LEU A 80 -3.82 5.45 -11.35
C LEU A 80 -3.35 6.84 -10.91
N PHE A 81 -2.50 6.92 -9.89
CA PHE A 81 -2.07 8.20 -9.31
C PHE A 81 -1.05 8.92 -10.17
N SER A 82 -0.97 10.24 -10.05
CA SER A 82 0.07 11.04 -10.71
C SER A 82 1.47 10.80 -10.12
N ASP A 83 2.51 11.18 -10.87
CA ASP A 83 3.91 11.03 -10.45
C ASP A 83 4.20 11.80 -9.16
N ASP A 84 3.66 13.02 -9.01
CA ASP A 84 3.85 13.82 -7.80
C ASP A 84 3.23 13.14 -6.58
N LEU A 85 2.01 12.59 -6.70
CA LEU A 85 1.39 11.87 -5.60
C LEU A 85 2.18 10.61 -5.22
N ILE A 86 2.64 9.83 -6.19
CA ILE A 86 3.47 8.64 -5.94
C ILE A 86 4.75 9.02 -5.21
N ARG A 87 5.45 10.08 -5.64
CA ARG A 87 6.63 10.60 -4.94
C ARG A 87 6.32 11.01 -3.50
N LYS A 88 5.19 11.69 -3.26
CA LYS A 88 4.79 12.06 -1.90
C LYS A 88 4.49 10.85 -1.04
N ILE A 89 3.81 9.84 -1.57
CA ILE A 89 3.55 8.58 -0.86
C ILE A 89 4.86 7.90 -0.49
N PHE A 90 5.79 7.75 -1.44
CA PHE A 90 7.06 7.07 -1.21
C PHE A 90 8.03 7.84 -0.31
N ASN A 91 7.94 9.18 -0.28
CA ASN A 91 8.72 10.00 0.65
C ASN A 91 8.04 10.16 2.03
N TYR A 92 6.83 9.63 2.21
CA TYR A 92 6.12 9.73 3.47
C TYR A 92 6.73 8.83 4.55
N ASP A 93 6.84 9.36 5.77
CA ASP A 93 7.26 8.58 6.93
C ASP A 93 6.12 7.69 7.45
N ILE A 94 5.87 6.57 6.77
CA ILE A 94 4.81 5.63 7.15
C ILE A 94 5.02 4.96 8.52
N ILE A 95 6.23 5.03 9.09
CA ILE A 95 6.57 4.41 10.38
C ILE A 95 6.41 5.41 11.53
N GLY A 96 6.89 6.64 11.34
CA GLY A 96 6.79 7.74 12.28
C GLY A 96 5.36 8.27 12.37
N ASN A 97 4.74 8.51 11.22
CA ASN A 97 3.44 9.17 11.09
C ASN A 97 2.34 8.11 10.88
N ASN A 98 2.00 7.41 11.97
CA ASN A 98 1.18 6.21 11.93
C ASN A 98 0.13 6.19 13.04
N ILE A 99 -0.42 7.36 13.34
CA ILE A 99 -1.41 7.60 14.39
C ILE A 99 -2.65 8.29 13.84
N LEU A 100 -3.78 8.16 14.53
CA LEU A 100 -5.01 8.88 14.21
C LEU A 100 -4.79 10.39 14.30
N GLY A 101 -5.42 11.14 13.39
CA GLY A 101 -5.33 12.59 13.33
C GLY A 101 -4.77 13.10 12.01
N LEU A 102 -4.02 14.20 12.06
CA LEU A 102 -3.50 14.86 10.85
C LEU A 102 -2.22 14.20 10.30
N GLU A 103 -1.56 13.36 11.09
CA GLU A 103 -0.26 12.76 10.78
C GLU A 103 -0.38 11.29 10.37
N ASN A 104 -1.13 11.03 9.29
CA ASN A 104 -1.13 9.72 8.63
C ASN A 104 -1.24 9.85 7.11
N LEU A 105 -0.94 8.74 6.42
CA LEU A 105 -0.90 8.68 4.96
C LEU A 105 -2.26 9.02 4.32
N SER A 106 -3.38 8.68 4.96
CA SER A 106 -4.72 9.01 4.44
C SER A 106 -4.93 10.51 4.42
N THR A 107 -4.52 11.23 5.47
CA THR A 107 -4.60 12.69 5.50
C THR A 107 -3.70 13.32 4.43
N LEU A 108 -2.50 12.79 4.18
CA LEU A 108 -1.64 13.26 3.09
C LEU A 108 -2.34 13.15 1.73
N ILE A 109 -2.91 11.97 1.44
CA ILE A 109 -3.56 11.70 0.15
C ILE A 109 -4.82 12.56 -0.02
N SER A 110 -5.68 12.63 1.01
CA SER A 110 -6.89 13.45 0.98
C SER A 110 -6.56 14.95 0.82
N ASN A 111 -5.55 15.45 1.54
CA ASN A 111 -5.13 16.85 1.41
C ASN A 111 -4.56 17.14 0.02
N PHE A 112 -3.86 16.18 -0.59
CA PHE A 112 -3.38 16.32 -1.95
C PHE A 112 -4.56 16.47 -2.92
N PHE A 113 -5.56 15.58 -2.84
CA PHE A 113 -6.78 15.67 -3.65
C PHE A 113 -7.51 16.99 -3.47
N THR A 114 -7.78 17.40 -2.22
CA THR A 114 -8.50 18.64 -1.93
C THR A 114 -7.79 19.88 -2.48
N LYS A 115 -6.45 19.90 -2.47
CA LYS A 115 -5.65 21.05 -2.92
C LYS A 115 -5.43 21.08 -4.43
N LYS A 116 -5.32 19.91 -5.07
CA LYS A 116 -4.87 19.77 -6.46
C LYS A 116 -5.98 19.37 -7.43
N GLY A 117 -7.07 18.79 -6.92
CA GLY A 117 -8.18 18.31 -7.72
C GLY A 117 -7.86 17.03 -8.50
N GLU A 118 -8.85 16.54 -9.25
CA GLU A 118 -8.79 15.27 -9.99
C GLU A 118 -7.65 15.24 -11.02
N HIS A 119 -7.45 16.33 -11.76
CA HIS A 119 -6.49 16.41 -12.86
C HIS A 119 -5.04 16.14 -12.44
N ASP A 120 -4.66 16.62 -11.25
CA ASP A 120 -3.30 16.49 -10.72
C ASP A 120 -3.17 15.29 -9.78
N PHE A 121 -4.28 14.72 -9.33
CA PHE A 121 -4.30 13.54 -8.47
C PHE A 121 -4.08 12.25 -9.26
N PHE A 122 -4.70 12.15 -10.44
CA PHE A 122 -4.62 10.97 -11.31
C PHE A 122 -3.80 11.24 -12.57
N ILE A 123 -3.39 10.18 -13.26
CA ILE A 123 -2.92 10.31 -14.65
C ILE A 123 -4.05 10.71 -15.60
N LYS A 124 -3.71 11.45 -16.66
CA LYS A 124 -4.69 12.01 -17.61
C LYS A 124 -5.70 11.00 -18.14
N ASN A 125 -5.28 9.76 -18.40
CA ASN A 125 -6.10 8.68 -18.94
C ASN A 125 -6.58 7.67 -17.88
N TYR A 126 -6.52 7.97 -16.58
CA TYR A 126 -6.82 6.99 -15.51
C TYR A 126 -8.19 6.28 -15.65
N LYS A 127 -9.21 6.98 -16.18
CA LYS A 127 -10.55 6.43 -16.43
C LYS A 127 -10.56 5.25 -17.39
N THR A 128 -9.56 5.11 -18.27
CA THR A 128 -9.43 3.94 -19.16
C THR A 128 -8.93 2.72 -18.41
N PHE A 129 -8.04 2.90 -17.42
CA PHE A 129 -7.47 1.82 -16.61
C PHE A 129 -8.43 1.29 -15.57
N ILE A 130 -9.32 2.14 -15.04
CA ILE A 130 -10.44 1.72 -14.18
C ILE A 130 -11.30 0.64 -14.86
N LYS A 131 -11.46 0.71 -16.19
CA LYS A 131 -12.30 -0.24 -16.94
C LYS A 131 -11.59 -1.54 -17.30
N ARG A 132 -10.26 -1.58 -17.30
CA ARG A 132 -9.46 -2.73 -17.77
C ARG A 132 -9.14 -3.75 -16.67
N GLN A 133 -9.35 -3.40 -15.40
CA GLN A 133 -9.33 -4.31 -14.23
C GLN A 133 -8.10 -5.23 -14.16
N SER A 134 -6.88 -4.75 -14.40
CA SER A 134 -5.74 -5.66 -14.45
C SER A 134 -4.38 -4.98 -14.19
N PRO A 135 -3.58 -5.48 -13.24
CA PRO A 135 -2.15 -5.16 -13.11
C PRO A 135 -1.35 -5.42 -14.40
N GLU A 136 -1.80 -6.35 -15.25
CA GLU A 136 -1.21 -6.59 -16.58
C GLU A 136 -1.46 -5.43 -17.55
N ALA A 137 -2.66 -4.85 -17.55
CA ALA A 137 -2.95 -3.64 -18.34
C ALA A 137 -2.05 -2.48 -17.92
N TYR A 138 -1.65 -2.45 -16.65
CA TYR A 138 -0.68 -1.50 -16.16
C TYR A 138 0.76 -1.82 -16.55
N ALA A 139 1.20 -3.07 -16.45
CA ALA A 139 2.55 -3.48 -16.88
C ALA A 139 2.78 -3.22 -18.38
N GLN A 140 1.74 -3.36 -19.19
CA GLN A 140 1.77 -3.01 -20.61
C GLN A 140 1.87 -1.49 -20.83
N ASP A 141 1.22 -0.67 -20.00
CA ASP A 141 1.20 0.79 -20.13
C ASP A 141 2.46 1.46 -19.55
N ALA A 142 3.01 0.93 -18.45
CA ALA A 142 4.22 1.46 -17.81
C ALA A 142 5.43 1.51 -18.76
N ARG A 143 5.52 0.56 -19.70
CA ARG A 143 6.55 0.53 -20.76
C ARG A 143 6.43 1.66 -21.78
N ASN A 144 5.23 2.19 -22.00
CA ASN A 144 4.92 3.18 -23.03
C ASN A 144 4.50 4.55 -22.47
N SER A 145 4.47 4.72 -21.15
CA SER A 145 3.99 5.93 -20.50
C SER A 145 5.04 7.05 -20.46
N ASP A 146 4.58 8.31 -20.47
CA ASP A 146 5.42 9.51 -20.24
C ASP A 146 5.81 9.71 -18.76
N ARG A 147 5.61 8.68 -17.94
CA ARG A 147 5.97 8.68 -16.51
C ARG A 147 7.46 8.95 -16.32
N ASP A 148 7.79 9.63 -15.25
CA ASP A 148 9.19 9.82 -14.87
C ASP A 148 9.88 8.50 -14.50
N GLY A 149 11.21 8.47 -14.56
CA GLY A 149 12.00 7.24 -14.36
C GLY A 149 11.86 6.64 -12.95
N PHE A 150 11.65 7.47 -11.92
CA PHE A 150 11.45 7.00 -10.55
C PHE A 150 10.12 6.27 -10.42
N THR A 151 9.05 6.88 -10.92
CA THR A 151 7.71 6.33 -10.92
C THR A 151 7.66 5.05 -11.74
N LYS A 152 8.26 5.01 -12.94
CA LYS A 152 8.35 3.79 -13.76
C LYS A 152 8.97 2.62 -12.99
N LYS A 153 10.11 2.84 -12.34
CA LYS A 153 10.79 1.79 -11.55
C LYS A 153 9.97 1.29 -10.37
N ILE A 154 9.34 2.19 -9.60
CA ILE A 154 8.44 1.80 -8.50
C ILE A 154 7.35 0.87 -9.00
N MET A 155 6.80 1.24 -10.14
CA MET A 155 5.62 0.63 -10.72
C MET A 155 5.92 -0.75 -11.28
N GLU A 156 7.06 -0.87 -11.94
CA GLU A 156 7.64 -2.15 -12.32
C GLU A 156 7.93 -3.04 -11.10
N ALA A 157 8.46 -2.48 -10.01
CA ALA A 157 8.73 -3.23 -8.79
C ALA A 157 7.45 -3.77 -8.14
N ILE A 158 6.40 -2.94 -8.03
CA ILE A 158 5.09 -3.35 -7.51
C ILE A 158 4.47 -4.43 -8.39
N TYR A 159 4.55 -4.29 -9.71
CA TYR A 159 4.03 -5.31 -10.64
C TYR A 159 4.74 -6.65 -10.46
N ASN A 160 6.08 -6.65 -10.41
CA ASN A 160 6.86 -7.87 -10.20
C ASN A 160 6.53 -8.50 -8.84
N TYR A 161 6.37 -7.71 -7.77
CA TYR A 161 5.97 -8.20 -6.46
C TYR A 161 4.60 -8.89 -6.52
N LYS A 162 3.59 -8.25 -7.12
CA LYS A 162 2.24 -8.81 -7.22
C LYS A 162 2.16 -10.05 -8.12
N SER A 163 3.04 -10.14 -9.11
CA SER A 163 3.12 -11.28 -10.04
C SER A 163 3.95 -12.45 -9.48
N GLY A 164 4.45 -12.35 -8.25
CA GLY A 164 5.29 -13.38 -7.63
C GLY A 164 6.76 -13.37 -8.08
N ALA A 165 7.17 -12.44 -8.94
CA ALA A 165 8.55 -12.24 -9.37
C ALA A 165 9.35 -11.46 -8.31
N TYR A 166 9.43 -12.01 -7.11
CA TYR A 166 9.97 -11.32 -5.93
C TYR A 166 11.45 -10.93 -6.04
N ASP A 167 12.27 -11.71 -6.77
CA ASP A 167 13.68 -11.37 -7.01
C ASP A 167 13.81 -10.07 -7.80
N LYS A 168 13.07 -9.94 -8.90
CA LYS A 168 13.06 -8.72 -9.72
C LYS A 168 12.55 -7.51 -8.95
N ALA A 169 11.49 -7.70 -8.16
CA ALA A 169 10.98 -6.65 -7.29
C ALA A 169 12.02 -6.20 -6.26
N PHE A 170 12.72 -7.16 -5.64
CA PHE A 170 13.79 -6.90 -4.69
C PHE A 170 14.92 -6.08 -5.32
N ASP A 171 15.41 -6.48 -6.50
CA ASP A 171 16.50 -5.78 -7.20
C ASP A 171 16.11 -4.34 -7.54
N LEU A 172 14.89 -4.14 -8.07
CA LEU A 172 14.37 -2.81 -8.38
C LEU A 172 14.24 -1.92 -7.13
N TYR A 173 13.74 -2.47 -6.02
CA TYR A 173 13.68 -1.71 -4.77
C TYR A 173 15.08 -1.45 -4.20
N SER A 174 16.03 -2.36 -4.36
CA SER A 174 17.43 -2.16 -3.95
C SER A 174 18.06 -0.97 -4.70
N ASP A 175 17.95 -0.94 -6.02
CA ASP A 175 18.38 0.18 -6.86
C ASP A 175 17.72 1.51 -6.46
N LEU A 176 16.42 1.48 -6.18
CA LEU A 176 15.67 2.64 -5.73
C LEU A 176 16.15 3.11 -4.35
N THR A 177 16.43 2.22 -3.41
CA THR A 177 16.97 2.59 -2.09
C THR A 177 18.38 3.18 -2.18
N ALA A 178 19.22 2.73 -3.11
CA ALA A 178 20.54 3.30 -3.33
C ALA A 178 20.46 4.76 -3.81
N SER A 179 19.49 5.07 -4.68
CA SER A 179 19.27 6.43 -5.19
C SER A 179 18.41 7.32 -4.28
N HIS A 180 17.57 6.72 -3.43
CA HIS A 180 16.63 7.42 -2.53
C HIS A 180 16.73 6.86 -1.10
N PRO A 181 17.88 6.97 -0.42
CA PRO A 181 18.16 6.27 0.83
C PRO A 181 17.33 6.73 2.02
N ASN A 182 16.60 7.84 1.88
CA ASN A 182 15.73 8.39 2.94
C ASN A 182 14.29 7.88 2.88
N SER A 183 13.88 7.18 1.81
CA SER A 183 12.52 6.66 1.69
C SER A 183 12.36 5.36 2.49
N LYS A 184 11.69 5.46 3.64
CA LYS A 184 11.38 4.30 4.49
C LYS A 184 10.47 3.29 3.78
N LEU A 185 9.59 3.79 2.91
CA LEU A 185 8.66 2.95 2.16
C LEU A 185 9.39 2.07 1.14
N LEU A 186 10.48 2.55 0.52
CA LEU A 186 11.30 1.71 -0.34
C LEU A 186 11.94 0.55 0.44
N TYR A 187 12.48 0.78 1.63
CA TYR A 187 13.01 -0.30 2.47
C TYR A 187 11.93 -1.30 2.90
N VAL A 188 10.73 -0.81 3.26
CA VAL A 188 9.58 -1.65 3.55
C VAL A 188 9.31 -2.60 2.40
N ASN A 189 9.24 -2.09 1.17
CA ASN A 189 8.95 -2.91 -0.01
C ASN A 189 10.09 -3.84 -0.41
N MET A 190 11.35 -3.40 -0.25
CA MET A 190 12.52 -4.26 -0.43
C MET A 190 12.47 -5.46 0.53
N LEU A 191 12.18 -5.23 1.82
CA LEU A 191 12.07 -6.29 2.81
C LEU A 191 10.85 -7.21 2.58
N ARG A 192 9.70 -6.66 2.16
CA ARG A 192 8.54 -7.48 1.75
C ARG A 192 8.92 -8.44 0.63
N SER A 193 9.59 -7.94 -0.40
CA SER A 193 10.06 -8.74 -1.54
C SER A 193 11.07 -9.80 -1.09
N LEU A 194 12.00 -9.44 -0.20
CA LEU A 194 12.97 -10.37 0.37
C LEU A 194 12.32 -11.52 1.15
N LEU A 195 11.34 -11.22 2.00
CA LEU A 195 10.68 -12.26 2.78
C LEU A 195 9.87 -13.18 1.86
N CYS A 196 9.13 -12.62 0.90
CA CYS A 196 8.36 -13.41 -0.04
C CYS A 196 9.23 -14.32 -0.91
N LYS A 197 10.40 -13.87 -1.39
CA LYS A 197 11.32 -14.75 -2.14
C LYS A 197 11.87 -15.92 -1.28
N ASN A 198 11.87 -15.77 0.04
CA ASN A 198 12.28 -16.81 0.99
C ASN A 198 11.09 -17.63 1.52
N GLY A 199 9.96 -17.65 0.81
CA GLY A 199 8.83 -18.53 1.08
C GLY A 199 7.81 -18.01 2.10
N PHE A 200 7.96 -16.79 2.61
CA PHE A 200 6.94 -16.17 3.46
C PHE A 200 5.74 -15.72 2.63
N GLY A 201 4.51 -16.03 3.07
CA GLY A 201 3.31 -15.52 2.43
C GLY A 201 3.18 -13.99 2.58
N PRO A 202 2.50 -13.26 1.67
CA PRO A 202 2.42 -11.80 1.70
C PRO A 202 1.95 -11.22 3.04
N ARG A 203 0.99 -11.87 3.71
CA ARG A 203 0.52 -11.47 5.05
C ARG A 203 1.63 -11.59 6.10
N GLN A 204 2.29 -12.75 6.15
CA GLN A 204 3.38 -13.00 7.08
C GLN A 204 4.52 -12.00 6.85
N SER A 205 4.90 -11.77 5.59
CA SER A 205 5.90 -10.78 5.21
C SER A 205 5.55 -9.38 5.71
N ASN A 206 4.30 -8.94 5.53
CA ASN A 206 3.83 -7.64 6.01
C ASN A 206 3.91 -7.53 7.55
N ASP A 207 3.51 -8.57 8.27
CA ASP A 207 3.59 -8.61 9.74
C ASP A 207 5.04 -8.55 10.25
N TYR A 208 5.96 -9.32 9.65
CA TYR A 208 7.37 -9.30 10.01
C TYR A 208 8.02 -7.94 9.74
N VAL A 209 7.78 -7.36 8.56
CA VAL A 209 8.30 -6.03 8.23
C VAL A 209 7.81 -5.00 9.23
N PHE A 210 6.52 -5.04 9.55
CA PHE A 210 5.94 -4.14 10.52
C PHE A 210 6.61 -4.26 11.90
N GLN A 211 6.79 -5.47 12.42
CA GLN A 211 7.47 -5.72 13.70
C GLN A 211 8.91 -5.19 13.71
N ILE A 212 9.67 -5.38 12.62
CA ILE A 212 11.04 -4.86 12.47
C ILE A 212 11.04 -3.34 12.66
N PHE A 213 10.14 -2.63 11.99
CA PHE A 213 10.07 -1.17 12.06
C PHE A 213 9.48 -0.63 13.38
N GLN A 214 8.60 -1.39 14.04
CA GLN A 214 8.06 -1.04 15.36
C GLN A 214 9.10 -1.10 16.47
N SER A 215 9.98 -2.10 16.44
CA SER A 215 11.02 -2.33 17.44
C SER A 215 12.11 -1.22 17.49
N GLN A 216 11.96 -0.14 16.70
CA GLN A 216 12.98 0.85 16.39
C GLN A 216 12.70 2.30 16.89
N LYS A 217 11.67 2.58 17.71
CA LYS A 217 11.47 3.96 18.24
C LYS A 217 12.27 4.25 19.53
N PRO A 218 12.96 5.41 19.72
CA PRO A 218 13.37 6.43 18.74
C PRO A 218 14.80 7.05 18.90
N LYS A 219 15.18 7.79 17.83
CA LYS A 219 16.33 8.72 17.60
C LYS A 219 17.66 8.08 17.12
N SER A 220 18.10 8.52 15.93
CA SER A 220 19.38 8.26 15.21
C SER A 220 19.68 6.90 14.53
N ARG A 221 18.77 5.92 14.47
CA ARG A 221 19.14 4.53 14.12
C ARG A 221 18.77 3.99 12.71
N PHE A 222 18.68 4.83 11.67
CA PHE A 222 18.49 4.31 10.30
C PHE A 222 19.72 3.54 9.77
N LEU A 223 20.94 3.92 10.16
CA LEU A 223 22.17 3.17 9.86
C LEU A 223 22.20 1.77 10.51
N LEU A 224 21.52 1.61 11.65
CA LEU A 224 21.35 0.32 12.34
C LEU A 224 20.28 -0.57 11.70
N LEU A 225 19.41 -0.01 10.86
CA LEU A 225 18.46 -0.79 10.08
C LEU A 225 19.19 -1.56 8.99
N ALA A 226 20.13 -0.93 8.26
CA ALA A 226 20.97 -1.61 7.27
C ALA A 226 21.78 -2.75 7.93
N ASP A 227 22.31 -2.52 9.12
CA ASP A 227 23.19 -3.45 9.84
C ASP A 227 22.42 -4.60 10.55
N LYS A 228 21.17 -4.36 10.98
CA LYS A 228 20.26 -5.41 11.46
C LYS A 228 19.62 -6.18 10.32
N VAL A 229 19.28 -5.50 9.22
CA VAL A 229 18.84 -6.14 7.99
C VAL A 229 19.98 -7.02 7.48
N ASP A 230 21.22 -6.53 7.38
CA ASP A 230 22.41 -7.32 7.03
C ASP A 230 22.64 -8.52 7.96
N ARG A 231 22.41 -8.36 9.28
CA ARG A 231 22.42 -9.50 10.23
C ARG A 231 21.25 -10.47 10.05
N LEU A 232 20.06 -9.99 9.71
CA LEU A 232 18.89 -10.81 9.36
C LEU A 232 19.16 -11.58 8.06
N PHE A 233 19.76 -10.92 7.07
CA PHE A 233 20.27 -11.49 5.82
C PHE A 233 21.31 -12.58 6.09
N LYS A 234 22.30 -12.34 6.97
CA LYS A 234 23.31 -13.33 7.36
C LYS A 234 22.76 -14.53 8.14
N LYS A 235 21.62 -14.38 8.81
CA LYS A 235 20.93 -15.47 9.54
C LYS A 235 19.99 -16.29 8.67
N LEU A 236 19.34 -15.66 7.69
CA LEU A 236 18.46 -16.33 6.74
C LEU A 236 19.23 -17.02 5.60
N TRP A 237 20.54 -16.76 5.48
CA TRP A 237 21.45 -17.33 4.46
C TRP A 237 22.48 -18.32 5.06
N LYS A 238 22.11 -19.03 6.12
CA LYS A 238 22.78 -20.25 6.60
C LYS A 238 21.79 -21.39 6.62
#